data_AF-A0A1J4UKT3-F1
#
_entry.id   AF-A0A1J4UKT3-F1
#
_cell.length_a   1.000
_cell.length_b   1.000
_cell.length_c   1.000
_cell.angle_alpha   90.00
_cell.angle_beta   90.00
_cell.angle_gamma   90.00
#
_symmetry.space_group_name_H-M   'P 1'
#
loop_
_entity.id
_entity.type
_entity.pdbx_description
1 polymer ?
#
loop_
_entity_poly.entity_id
_entity_poly.type
_entity_poly.pdbx_seq_one_letter_code
_entity_poly.pdbx_strand_id
1 'polypeptide(L)' 'MGKIPEADREIAKIVICRSCKARNKVGVTKCRRCGYKALRPKKRELRVKK' A
#
# COMPACT_ATOMS: atom_id res chain seq x y z
N MET A 1 13.93 14.07 9.53
CA MET A 1 13.04 12.95 9.94
C MET A 1 13.81 11.65 9.76
N GLY A 2 14.18 10.98 10.85
CA GLY A 2 15.02 9.77 10.79
C GLY A 2 14.33 8.61 10.08
N LYS A 3 15.08 7.83 9.31
CA LYS A 3 14.57 6.58 8.71
C LYS A 3 14.36 5.57 9.84
N ILE A 4 13.10 5.28 10.18
CA ILE A 4 12.75 4.23 11.14
C ILE A 4 12.52 2.94 10.34
N PRO A 5 13.43 1.97 10.39
CA PRO A 5 13.36 0.79 9.52
C PRO A 5 12.15 -0.12 9.83
N GLU A 6 11.68 -0.14 11.08
CA GLU A 6 10.56 -0.98 11.50
C GLU A 6 9.21 -0.46 10.96
N ALA A 7 8.95 0.84 11.13
CA ALA A 7 7.75 1.50 10.60
C ALA A 7 7.66 1.39 9.07
N ASP A 8 8.80 1.46 8.39
CA ASP A 8 8.86 1.34 6.94
C ASP A 8 8.44 -0.06 6.45
N ARG A 9 8.90 -1.12 7.13
CA ARG A 9 8.48 -2.50 6.85
C ARG A 9 6.98 -2.70 7.03
N GLU A 10 6.37 -2.05 8.00
CA GLU A 10 4.92 -2.08 8.19
C GLU A 10 4.17 -1.38 7.05
N ILE A 11 4.65 -0.21 6.63
CA ILE A 11 4.03 0.56 5.54
C ILE A 11 4.13 -0.20 4.20
N ALA A 12 5.22 -0.92 3.98
CA ALA A 12 5.45 -1.73 2.78
C ALA A 12 4.47 -2.92 2.65
N LYS A 13 3.92 -3.42 3.76
CA LYS A 13 2.92 -4.52 3.78
C LYS A 13 1.51 -4.07 3.37
N ILE A 14 1.31 -2.80 3.04
CA ILE A 14 0.01 -2.24 2.69
C ILE A 14 -0.16 -2.21 1.17
N VAL A 15 -1.26 -2.77 0.69
CA VAL A 15 -1.71 -2.65 -0.71
C VAL A 15 -2.95 -1.79 -0.78
N ILE A 16 -3.08 -1.00 -1.84
CA ILE A 16 -4.15 -0.03 -2.04
C ILE A 16 -5.00 -0.48 -3.22
N CYS A 17 -6.33 -0.47 -3.06
CA CYS A 17 -7.22 -0.76 -4.18
C CYS A 17 -7.16 0.32 -5.26
N ARG A 18 -7.07 -0.08 -6.53
CA ARG A 18 -7.05 0.86 -7.66
C ARG A 18 -8.40 1.59 -7.85
N SER A 19 -9.50 0.93 -7.47
CA SER A 19 -10.87 1.47 -7.59
C SER A 19 -11.23 2.34 -6.37
N CYS A 20 -11.36 1.75 -5.18
CA CYS A 20 -11.86 2.46 -4.00
C CYS A 20 -10.79 3.07 -3.10
N LYS A 21 -9.49 2.92 -3.43
CA LYS A 21 -8.34 3.45 -2.66
C LYS A 21 -8.25 2.96 -1.21
N ALA A 22 -9.00 1.92 -0.85
CA ALA A 22 -8.91 1.28 0.47
C ALA A 22 -7.54 0.63 0.69
N ARG A 23 -7.06 0.70 1.94
CA ARG A 23 -5.83 0.03 2.40
C ARG A 23 -6.17 -1.41 2.78
N ASN A 24 -5.47 -2.36 2.18
CA ASN A 24 -5.60 -3.79 2.43
C ASN A 24 -4.23 -4.36 2.84
N LYS A 25 -4.22 -5.54 3.46
CA LYS A 25 -2.99 -6.28 3.75
C LYS A 25 -2.41 -6.87 2.46
N VAL A 26 -1.08 -6.95 2.37
CA VAL A 26 -0.37 -7.71 1.34
C VAL A 26 -0.84 -9.17 1.35
N GLY A 27 -1.05 -9.75 0.16
CA GLY A 27 -1.52 -11.13 -0.01
C GLY A 27 -3.03 -11.33 -0.14
N VAL A 28 -3.86 -10.28 0.00
CA VAL A 28 -5.29 -10.43 -0.31
C VAL A 28 -5.52 -10.48 -1.83
N THR A 29 -6.36 -11.40 -2.29
CA THR A 29 -6.71 -11.57 -3.71
C THR A 29 -7.76 -10.57 -4.21
N LYS A 30 -8.52 -9.97 -3.28
CA LYS A 30 -9.58 -9.00 -3.56
C LYS A 30 -9.63 -7.91 -2.49
N CYS A 31 -10.03 -6.72 -2.89
CA CYS A 31 -10.29 -5.62 -1.97
C CYS A 31 -11.44 -5.98 -1.02
N ARG A 32 -11.22 -5.83 0.31
CA ARG A 32 -12.23 -6.15 1.32
C ARG A 32 -13.46 -5.26 1.27
N ARG A 33 -13.37 -4.09 0.65
CA ARG A 33 -14.45 -3.09 0.59
C ARG A 33 -15.29 -3.18 -0.68
N CYS A 34 -14.69 -3.48 -1.83
CA CYS A 34 -15.38 -3.45 -3.13
C CYS A 34 -15.21 -4.71 -3.98
N GLY A 35 -14.50 -5.74 -3.49
CA GLY A 35 -14.27 -6.98 -4.25
C GLY A 35 -13.31 -6.88 -5.43
N TYR A 36 -12.83 -5.68 -5.77
CA TYR A 36 -11.93 -5.47 -6.92
C TYR A 36 -10.58 -6.19 -6.75
N LYS A 37 -10.12 -6.88 -7.79
CA LYS A 37 -8.91 -7.74 -7.75
C LYS A 37 -7.61 -6.97 -7.99
N ALA A 38 -7.66 -5.82 -8.67
CA ALA A 38 -6.47 -5.04 -8.96
C ALA A 38 -6.08 -4.15 -7.77
N LEU A 39 -5.13 -4.64 -6.97
CA LEU A 39 -4.51 -3.95 -5.85
C LEU A 39 -3.10 -3.51 -6.25
N ARG A 40 -2.70 -2.30 -5.86
CA ARG A 40 -1.34 -1.78 -6.08
C ARG A 40 -0.58 -1.75 -4.75
N PRO A 41 0.72 -2.04 -4.72
CA PRO A 41 1.52 -1.80 -3.52
C PRO A 41 1.57 -0.29 -3.20
N LYS A 42 1.57 0.04 -1.90
CA LYS A 42 1.84 1.40 -1.44
C LYS A 42 3.31 1.72 -1.70
N LYS A 43 3.59 2.90 -2.26
CA LYS A 43 4.97 3.33 -2.51
C LYS A 43 5.63 3.68 -1.18
N ARG A 44 6.83 3.15 -0.98
CA ARG A 44 7.72 3.43 0.15
C ARG A 44 8.35 4.82 0.05
N GLU A 45 8.71 5.21 -1.16
CA GLU A 45 9.40 6.47 -1.43
C GLU A 45 8.43 7.53 -1.93
N LEU A 46 8.54 8.72 -1.33
CA LEU A 46 7.91 9.93 -1.86
C LEU A 46 8.58 10.22 -3.20
N ARG A 47 7.79 10.44 -4.26
CA ARG A 47 8.33 10.90 -5.54
C ARG A 47 8.99 12.26 -5.31
N VAL A 48 10.31 12.29 -5.30
CA VAL A 48 11.06 13.55 -5.41
C VAL A 48 10.80 14.05 -6.83
N LYS A 49 10.09 15.17 -6.97
CA LYS A 49 10.01 15.86 -8.25
C LYS A 49 11.43 16.36 -8.53
N LYS A 50 12.02 15.86 -9.61
CA LYS A 50 13.29 16.35 -10.13
C LYS A 50 13.06 17.63 -10.90
#